data_AF-A0A7V8NQ41-F1
#
_entry.id   AF-A0A7V8NQ41-F1
#
_cell.length_a   1.000
_cell.length_b   1.000
_cell.length_c   1.000
_cell.angle_alpha   90.00
_cell.angle_beta   90.00
_cell.angle_gamma   90.00
#
_symmetry.space_group_name_H-M   'P 1'
#
loop_
_entity.id
_entity.type
_entity.pdbx_description
1 polymer ?
#
loop_
_entity_poly.entity_id
_entity_poly.type
_entity_poly.pdbx_seq_one_letter_code
_entity_poly.pdbx_strand_id
1 'polypeptide(L)'
;MVSNGIDFKLYVPAKNSFLVGRNTIEKPSENKLENLRPQHFLEALLVRPLEPDEKVILENFTDEDNAFYILHVVHQSGSGQLQLVRTIWFNRVDLRLARQILLDSAGNILTDARYSNWRDFDGVAFPKHIEINRPHDEYAVVLEVQKMDINKGISDDKFVLEQPAGTKLQRVGLTIPAPASKGNPPK
;
A
#
# COMPACT_ATOMS: atom_id res chain seq x y z
N MET A 1 2.68 -4.92 -12.44
CA MET A 1 1.86 -5.55 -11.37
C MET A 1 0.43 -5.06 -11.56
N VAL A 2 -0.58 -5.89 -11.34
CA VAL A 2 -2.01 -5.51 -11.48
C VAL A 2 -2.84 -6.13 -10.37
N SER A 3 -4.00 -5.55 -10.08
CA SER A 3 -5.00 -6.12 -9.17
C SER A 3 -6.42 -5.91 -9.71
N ASN A 4 -7.33 -6.83 -9.38
CA ASN A 4 -8.77 -6.71 -9.61
C ASN A 4 -9.56 -6.41 -8.32
N GLY A 5 -8.87 -6.00 -7.25
CA GLY A 5 -9.45 -5.76 -5.92
C GLY A 5 -9.45 -6.98 -5.00
N ILE A 6 -9.39 -8.20 -5.54
CA ILE A 6 -9.37 -9.46 -4.76
C ILE A 6 -8.00 -10.13 -4.88
N ASP A 7 -7.55 -10.30 -6.11
CA ASP A 7 -6.29 -10.95 -6.47
C ASP A 7 -5.30 -9.94 -7.08
N PHE A 8 -4.04 -10.31 -7.07
CA PHE A 8 -2.98 -9.60 -7.78
C PHE A 8 -2.17 -10.54 -8.68
N LYS A 9 -1.55 -9.92 -9.69
CA LYS A 9 -0.53 -10.54 -10.53
C LYS A 9 0.72 -9.66 -10.56
N LEU A 10 1.89 -10.27 -10.40
CA LEU A 10 3.19 -9.59 -10.44
C LEU A 10 4.14 -10.34 -11.36
N TYR A 11 4.62 -9.68 -12.40
CA TYR A 11 5.73 -10.16 -13.20
C TYR A 11 7.04 -9.58 -12.66
N VAL A 12 8.03 -10.44 -12.40
CA VAL A 12 9.38 -10.07 -11.96
C VAL A 12 10.38 -10.50 -13.05
N PRO A 13 10.75 -9.59 -13.97
CA PRO A 13 11.61 -9.92 -15.11
C PRO A 13 12.95 -10.52 -14.69
N ALA A 14 13.61 -9.93 -13.69
CA ALA A 14 14.94 -10.35 -13.22
C ALA A 14 14.97 -11.80 -12.69
N LYS A 15 13.83 -12.36 -12.30
CA LYS A 15 13.71 -13.75 -11.81
C LYS A 15 12.98 -14.67 -12.79
N ASN A 16 12.58 -14.15 -13.95
CA ASN A 16 11.71 -14.84 -14.90
C ASN A 16 10.49 -15.49 -14.22
N SER A 17 9.90 -14.79 -13.24
CA SER A 17 8.84 -15.33 -12.39
C SER A 17 7.56 -14.51 -12.50
N PHE A 18 6.44 -15.22 -12.40
CA PHE A 18 5.10 -14.66 -12.45
C PHE A 18 4.33 -15.07 -11.19
N LEU A 19 4.08 -14.13 -10.30
CA LEU A 19 3.45 -14.35 -9.02
C LEU A 19 1.95 -14.05 -9.14
N VAL A 20 1.13 -14.90 -8.53
CA VAL A 20 -0.31 -14.69 -8.37
C VAL A 20 -0.70 -14.97 -6.92
N GLY A 21 -1.62 -14.20 -6.37
CA GLY A 21 -2.09 -14.37 -4.99
C GLY A 21 -3.24 -13.44 -4.66
N ARG A 22 -3.72 -13.51 -3.43
CA ARG A 22 -4.73 -12.57 -2.92
C ARG A 22 -4.07 -11.24 -2.54
N ASN A 23 -4.83 -10.15 -2.66
CA ASN A 23 -4.42 -8.84 -2.16
C ASN A 23 -4.16 -8.86 -0.66
N THR A 24 -4.97 -9.62 0.09
CA THR A 24 -4.78 -9.80 1.53
C THR A 24 -3.59 -10.71 1.81
N ILE A 25 -2.84 -10.39 2.86
CA ILE A 25 -1.74 -11.20 3.38
C ILE A 25 -2.24 -11.87 4.65
N GLU A 26 -2.51 -13.18 4.60
CA GLU A 26 -2.85 -13.96 5.80
C GLU A 26 -1.59 -14.29 6.62
N LYS A 27 -0.51 -14.65 5.92
CA LYS A 27 0.79 -14.96 6.52
C LYS A 27 1.90 -14.36 5.65
N PRO A 28 2.78 -13.51 6.22
CA PRO A 28 3.96 -13.01 5.50
C PRO A 28 4.88 -14.15 5.06
N SER A 29 5.41 -14.04 3.85
CA SER A 29 6.50 -14.89 3.35
C SER A 29 7.84 -14.38 3.87
N GLU A 30 8.77 -15.29 4.15
CA GLU A 30 10.18 -14.94 4.43
C GLU A 30 10.84 -14.28 3.21
N ASN A 31 10.36 -14.60 2.01
CA ASN A 31 10.77 -13.91 0.80
C ASN A 31 9.96 -12.60 0.65
N LYS A 32 10.56 -11.50 1.09
CA LYS A 32 9.99 -10.14 1.10
C LYS A 32 9.33 -9.73 -0.22
N LEU A 33 9.87 -10.16 -1.36
CA LEU A 33 9.32 -9.84 -2.69
C LEU A 33 7.90 -10.41 -2.87
N GLU A 34 7.60 -11.54 -2.24
CA GLU A 34 6.29 -12.21 -2.29
C GLU A 34 5.24 -11.49 -1.44
N ASN A 35 5.65 -10.57 -0.57
CA ASN A 35 4.77 -9.74 0.26
C ASN A 35 4.35 -8.44 -0.47
N LEU A 36 4.93 -8.12 -1.62
CA LEU A 36 4.49 -6.95 -2.40
C LEU A 36 3.04 -7.11 -2.84
N ARG A 37 2.25 -6.04 -2.70
CA ARG A 37 0.86 -5.95 -3.19
C ARG A 37 0.64 -4.61 -3.89
N PRO A 38 -0.19 -4.56 -4.96
CA PRO A 38 -0.56 -3.30 -5.61
C PRO A 38 -1.10 -2.25 -4.66
N GLN A 39 -1.91 -2.67 -3.68
CA GLN A 39 -2.50 -1.78 -2.70
C GLN A 39 -1.46 -0.98 -1.91
N HIS A 40 -0.30 -1.58 -1.62
CA HIS A 40 0.78 -0.92 -0.88
C HIS A 40 1.30 0.34 -1.59
N PHE A 41 1.25 0.34 -2.93
CA PHE A 41 1.64 1.49 -3.75
C PHE A 41 0.47 2.47 -3.89
N LEU A 42 -0.76 1.96 -4.11
CA LEU A 42 -1.93 2.81 -4.28
C LEU A 42 -2.19 3.69 -3.04
N GLU A 43 -2.04 3.13 -1.84
CA GLU A 43 -2.20 3.85 -0.57
C GLU A 43 -1.12 4.90 -0.32
N ALA A 44 0.08 4.70 -0.87
CA ALA A 44 1.13 5.70 -0.80
C ALA A 44 0.94 6.80 -1.87
N LEU A 45 0.49 6.45 -3.07
CA LEU A 45 0.33 7.43 -4.15
C LEU A 45 -0.89 8.35 -3.98
N LEU A 46 -1.88 7.95 -3.18
CA LEU A 46 -3.14 8.67 -3.01
C LEU A 46 -3.49 8.83 -1.54
N VAL A 47 -4.07 9.99 -1.19
CA VAL A 47 -4.79 10.15 0.07
C VAL A 47 -6.19 9.58 -0.12
N ARG A 48 -6.49 8.44 0.51
CA ARG A 48 -7.83 7.84 0.40
C ARG A 48 -8.88 8.74 1.08
N PRO A 49 -10.11 8.80 0.56
CA PRO A 49 -11.24 9.45 1.24
C PRO A 49 -11.48 8.89 2.66
N LEU A 50 -12.28 9.61 3.43
CA LEU A 50 -12.75 9.16 4.73
C LEU A 50 -13.91 8.18 4.55
N GLU A 51 -13.90 7.10 5.32
CA GLU A 51 -15.03 6.18 5.44
C GLU A 51 -16.12 6.76 6.36
N PRO A 52 -17.40 6.33 6.25
CA PRO A 52 -18.49 6.88 7.04
C PRO A 52 -18.31 6.77 8.58
N ASP A 53 -17.56 5.76 9.03
CA ASP A 53 -17.25 5.48 10.43
C ASP A 53 -15.90 6.05 10.89
N GLU A 54 -15.19 6.76 10.00
CA GLU A 54 -13.97 7.49 10.34
C GLU A 54 -14.31 8.92 10.80
N LYS A 55 -13.59 9.38 11.82
CA LYS A 55 -13.58 10.75 12.33
C LYS A 55 -12.19 11.34 12.19
N VAL A 56 -12.11 12.67 12.08
CA VAL A 56 -10.84 13.37 11.93
C VAL A 56 -10.63 14.31 13.09
N ILE A 57 -9.41 14.29 13.63
CA ILE A 57 -8.90 15.27 14.60
C ILE A 57 -7.76 16.03 13.91
N LEU A 58 -7.81 17.36 13.95
CA LEU A 58 -6.75 18.22 13.46
C LEU A 58 -5.80 18.57 14.62
N GLU A 59 -4.51 18.32 14.41
CA GLU A 59 -3.43 18.79 15.27
C GLU A 59 -2.59 19.82 14.51
N ASN A 60 -2.28 20.94 15.16
CA ASN A 60 -1.28 21.89 14.68
C ASN A 60 0.01 21.63 15.45
N PHE A 61 0.94 20.94 14.82
CA PHE A 61 2.20 20.53 15.41
C PHE A 61 3.33 21.43 14.88
N THR A 62 4.06 22.08 15.77
CA THR A 62 5.19 22.94 15.40
C THR A 62 6.33 22.68 16.37
N ASP A 63 7.51 22.40 15.83
CA ASP A 63 8.77 22.31 16.56
C ASP A 63 9.76 23.36 16.02
N GLU A 64 11.02 23.30 16.46
CA GLU A 64 12.06 24.28 16.11
C GLU A 64 12.36 24.29 14.60
N ASP A 65 12.21 23.15 13.93
CA ASP A 65 12.61 22.95 12.53
C ASP A 65 11.40 22.80 11.59
N ASN A 66 10.22 22.46 12.11
CA ASN A 66 9.08 22.02 11.31
C ASN A 66 7.75 22.60 11.78
N ALA A 67 6.84 22.77 10.82
CA ALA A 67 5.45 23.14 11.08
C ALA A 67 4.50 22.31 10.21
N PHE A 68 3.64 21.53 10.86
CA PHE A 68 2.70 20.62 10.21
C PHE A 68 1.26 20.79 10.70
N TYR A 69 0.31 20.64 9.78
CA TYR A 69 -1.04 20.22 10.12
C TYR A 69 -1.12 18.70 10.01
N ILE A 70 -1.49 18.04 11.10
CA ILE A 70 -1.63 16.59 11.15
C ILE A 70 -3.11 16.25 11.29
N LEU A 71 -3.64 15.51 10.32
CA LEU A 71 -4.96 14.91 10.40
C LEU A 71 -4.82 13.50 10.97
N HIS A 72 -5.37 13.30 12.17
CA HIS A 72 -5.52 11.99 12.79
C HIS A 72 -6.87 11.42 12.39
N VAL A 73 -6.88 10.33 11.63
CA VAL A 73 -8.09 9.63 11.22
C VAL A 73 -8.33 8.47 12.18
N VAL A 74 -9.46 8.55 12.88
CA VAL A 74 -9.87 7.60 13.92
C VAL A 74 -11.10 6.85 13.43
N HIS A 75 -10.99 5.54 13.29
CA HIS A 75 -12.14 4.68 13.08
C HIS A 75 -12.86 4.47 14.42
N GLN A 76 -14.18 4.62 14.42
CA GLN A 76 -15.02 4.35 15.56
C GLN A 76 -15.87 3.10 15.29
N SER A 77 -15.59 2.02 15.99
CA SER A 77 -16.37 0.80 15.86
C SER A 77 -17.79 0.98 16.41
N GLY A 78 -18.71 0.08 16.02
CA GLY A 78 -20.09 0.08 16.55
C GLY A 78 -20.19 -0.08 18.07
N SER A 79 -19.15 -0.61 18.74
CA SER A 79 -19.08 -0.69 20.21
C SER A 79 -18.54 0.58 20.87
N GLY A 80 -18.17 1.60 20.09
CA GLY A 80 -17.58 2.86 20.56
C GLY A 80 -16.07 2.82 20.75
N GLN A 81 -15.39 1.72 20.41
CA GLN A 81 -13.93 1.64 20.47
C GLN A 81 -13.32 2.55 19.39
N LEU A 82 -12.36 3.38 19.79
CA LEU A 82 -11.62 4.26 18.90
C LEU A 82 -10.30 3.61 18.49
N GLN A 83 -9.99 3.68 17.19
CA GLN A 83 -8.76 3.16 16.62
C GLN A 83 -8.15 4.22 15.72
N LEU A 84 -6.93 4.66 16.00
CA LEU A 84 -6.18 5.52 15.09
C LEU A 84 -5.73 4.68 13.89
N VAL A 85 -6.30 4.94 12.72
CA VAL A 85 -6.03 4.15 11.50
C VAL A 85 -5.12 4.88 10.52
N ARG A 86 -5.02 6.22 10.63
CA ARG A 86 -4.19 7.03 9.74
C ARG A 86 -3.70 8.31 10.40
N THR A 87 -2.49 8.73 10.06
CA THR A 87 -2.07 10.12 10.22
C THR A 87 -1.62 10.68 8.88
N ILE A 88 -2.07 11.90 8.56
CA ILE A 88 -1.79 12.58 7.29
C ILE A 88 -1.18 13.93 7.62
N TRP A 89 0.05 14.15 7.18
CA TRP A 89 0.86 15.31 7.56
C TRP A 89 0.95 16.25 6.37
N PHE A 90 0.51 17.48 6.55
CA PHE A 90 0.64 18.56 5.58
C PHE A 90 1.63 19.59 6.09
N ASN A 91 2.61 19.97 5.28
CA ASN A 91 3.48 21.09 5.60
C ASN A 91 2.63 22.36 5.71
N ARG A 92 2.77 23.13 6.79
CA ARG A 92 1.90 24.29 7.05
C ARG A 92 2.14 25.45 6.09
N VAL A 93 3.33 25.55 5.50
CA VAL A 93 3.74 26.67 4.66
C VAL A 93 3.12 26.56 3.27
N ASP A 94 3.16 25.38 2.66
CA ASP A 94 2.70 25.16 1.29
C ASP A 94 1.51 24.18 1.17
N LEU A 95 1.02 23.67 2.30
CA LEU A 95 -0.07 22.69 2.41
C LEU A 95 0.17 21.39 1.62
N ARG A 96 1.41 21.10 1.26
CA ARG A 96 1.74 19.86 0.56
C ARG A 96 1.81 18.70 1.52
N LEU A 97 1.39 17.54 1.05
CA LEU A 97 1.51 16.29 1.79
C LEU A 97 3.01 16.00 2.04
N ALA A 98 3.37 15.76 3.30
CA ALA A 98 4.73 15.48 3.73
C ALA A 98 4.89 14.03 4.18
N ARG A 99 3.86 13.46 4.80
CA ARG A 99 3.87 12.08 5.31
C ARG A 99 2.47 11.48 5.44
N GLN A 100 2.34 10.18 5.24
CA GLN A 100 1.17 9.39 5.58
C GLN A 100 1.61 8.16 6.39
N ILE A 101 0.96 7.90 7.53
CA ILE A 101 1.13 6.65 8.27
C ILE A 101 -0.22 5.93 8.29
N LEU A 102 -0.23 4.64 7.94
CA LEU A 102 -1.37 3.74 8.10
C LEU A 102 -1.05 2.75 9.22
N LEU A 103 -2.03 2.48 10.07
CA LEU A 103 -1.89 1.62 11.24
C LEU A 103 -2.85 0.43 11.19
N ASP A 104 -2.46 -0.68 11.79
CA ASP A 104 -3.35 -1.80 12.06
C ASP A 104 -4.21 -1.56 13.32
N SER A 105 -5.10 -2.51 13.63
CA SER A 105 -5.98 -2.43 14.80
C SER A 105 -5.26 -2.44 16.16
N ALA A 106 -3.99 -2.84 16.19
CA ALA A 106 -3.14 -2.81 17.37
C ALA A 106 -2.27 -1.54 17.45
N GLY A 107 -2.34 -0.66 16.45
CA GLY A 107 -1.55 0.55 16.37
C GLY A 107 -0.14 0.34 15.80
N ASN A 108 0.15 -0.80 15.16
CA ASN A 108 1.42 -1.00 14.48
C ASN A 108 1.40 -0.32 13.11
N ILE A 109 2.56 0.16 12.67
CA ILE A 109 2.71 0.80 11.36
C ILE A 109 2.61 -0.27 10.26
N LEU A 110 1.60 -0.15 9.40
CA LEU A 110 1.47 -0.90 8.16
C LEU A 110 2.22 -0.22 7.01
N THR A 111 2.08 1.12 6.92
CA THR A 111 2.78 1.95 5.93
C THR A 111 3.23 3.24 6.60
N ASP A 112 4.46 3.65 6.31
CA ASP A 112 4.97 4.99 6.55
C ASP A 112 5.51 5.53 5.23
N ALA A 113 4.75 6.42 4.61
CA ALA A 113 5.09 7.03 3.32
C ALA A 113 5.49 8.49 3.50
N ARG A 114 6.63 8.89 2.91
CA ARG A 114 7.15 10.27 2.93
C ARG A 114 7.23 10.84 1.53
N TYR A 115 6.95 12.13 1.40
CA TYR A 115 6.83 12.80 0.10
C TYR A 115 7.73 14.02 0.05
N SER A 116 8.51 14.14 -1.01
CA SER A 116 9.40 15.28 -1.20
C SER A 116 9.57 15.64 -2.67
N ASN A 117 10.29 16.74 -2.92
CA ASN A 117 10.61 17.22 -4.25
C ASN A 117 9.36 17.41 -5.14
N TRP A 118 8.36 18.10 -4.62
CA TRP A 118 7.11 18.38 -5.34
C TRP A 118 7.36 19.18 -6.62
N ARG A 119 6.77 18.72 -7.72
CA ARG A 119 6.87 19.33 -9.05
C ARG A 119 5.50 19.44 -9.69
N ASP A 120 5.39 20.37 -10.64
CA ASP A 120 4.25 20.44 -11.54
C ASP A 120 4.44 19.41 -12.67
N PHE A 121 3.38 18.69 -12.96
CA PHE A 121 3.26 17.80 -14.11
C PHE A 121 1.91 18.09 -14.77
N ASP A 122 1.92 18.63 -15.99
CA ASP A 122 0.69 19.00 -16.72
C ASP A 122 -0.30 19.85 -15.88
N GLY A 123 0.20 20.77 -15.04
CA GLY A 123 -0.63 21.63 -14.18
C GLY A 123 -1.09 21.00 -12.86
N VAL A 124 -0.62 19.79 -12.52
CA VAL A 124 -0.91 19.13 -11.25
C VAL A 124 0.37 18.99 -10.44
N ALA A 125 0.35 19.48 -9.20
CA ALA A 125 1.45 19.28 -8.27
C ALA A 125 1.48 17.83 -7.77
N PHE A 126 2.62 17.16 -7.93
CA PHE A 126 2.83 15.78 -7.50
C PHE A 126 4.23 15.58 -6.90
N PRO A 127 4.41 14.73 -5.87
CA PRO A 127 5.71 14.47 -5.28
C PRO A 127 6.59 13.66 -6.25
N LYS A 128 7.79 14.18 -6.55
CA LYS A 128 8.73 13.46 -7.43
C LYS A 128 9.39 12.28 -6.72
N HIS A 129 9.58 12.40 -5.40
CA HIS A 129 10.25 11.41 -4.58
C HIS A 129 9.29 10.92 -3.49
N ILE A 130 9.08 9.60 -3.45
CA ILE A 130 8.18 8.95 -2.47
C ILE A 130 8.91 7.76 -1.85
N GLU A 131 9.12 7.82 -0.55
CA GLU A 131 9.62 6.70 0.23
C GLU A 131 8.44 5.98 0.87
N ILE A 132 8.42 4.66 0.82
CA ILE A 132 7.38 3.81 1.40
C ILE A 132 8.07 2.79 2.27
N ASN A 133 7.88 2.86 3.58
CA ASN A 133 8.36 1.87 4.52
C ASN A 133 7.20 1.02 5.03
N ARG A 134 7.36 -0.31 4.98
CA ARG A 134 6.34 -1.28 5.44
C ARG A 134 7.00 -2.26 6.39
N PRO A 135 7.15 -1.88 7.67
CA PRO A 135 7.94 -2.65 8.63
C PRO A 135 7.33 -4.03 8.90
N HIS A 136 6.00 -4.14 8.93
CA HIS A 136 5.31 -5.42 9.09
C HIS A 136 5.56 -6.41 7.92
N ASP A 137 5.74 -5.89 6.70
CA ASP A 137 6.06 -6.70 5.51
C ASP A 137 7.59 -6.82 5.28
N GLU A 138 8.37 -6.19 6.17
CA GLU A 138 9.82 -6.12 6.19
C GLU A 138 10.50 -5.56 4.93
N TYR A 139 9.85 -4.66 4.20
CA TYR A 139 10.46 -4.03 3.03
C TYR A 139 10.22 -2.52 2.97
N ALA A 140 11.05 -1.85 2.17
CA ALA A 140 10.88 -0.46 1.80
C ALA A 140 11.03 -0.28 0.28
N VAL A 141 10.37 0.74 -0.26
CA VAL A 141 10.43 1.12 -1.67
C VAL A 141 10.68 2.62 -1.77
N VAL A 142 11.52 3.01 -2.72
CA VAL A 142 11.67 4.40 -3.16
C VAL A 142 11.12 4.51 -4.58
N LEU A 143 10.21 5.46 -4.80
CA LEU A 143 9.67 5.79 -6.12
C LEU A 143 10.24 7.15 -6.55
N GLU A 144 10.82 7.16 -7.74
CA GLU A 144 11.33 8.36 -8.42
C GLU A 144 10.52 8.61 -9.69
N VAL A 145 9.69 9.63 -9.67
CA VAL A 145 8.83 9.99 -10.80
C VAL A 145 9.64 10.74 -11.84
N GLN A 146 9.96 10.10 -12.96
CA GLN A 146 10.71 10.76 -14.03
C GLN A 146 9.82 11.53 -15.01
N LYS A 147 8.62 11.00 -15.26
CA LYS A 147 7.62 11.58 -16.15
C LYS A 147 6.24 11.18 -15.65
N MET A 148 5.29 12.11 -15.74
CA MET A 148 3.88 11.84 -15.49
C MET A 148 3.07 12.55 -16.57
N ASP A 149 2.22 11.79 -17.27
CA ASP A 149 1.28 12.31 -18.25
C ASP A 149 -0.12 12.23 -17.63
N ILE A 150 -0.82 13.37 -17.49
CA ILE A 150 -2.10 13.43 -16.77
C ILE A 150 -3.26 13.60 -17.75
N ASN A 151 -4.40 12.96 -17.44
CA ASN A 151 -5.62 13.02 -18.25
C ASN A 151 -5.42 12.60 -19.71
N LYS A 152 -4.39 11.79 -19.99
CA LYS A 152 -4.28 11.04 -21.23
C LYS A 152 -5.05 9.75 -21.02
N GLY A 153 -6.13 9.54 -21.78
CA GLY A 153 -6.96 8.34 -21.63
C GLY A 153 -6.11 7.07 -21.71
N ILE A 154 -6.38 6.11 -20.80
CA ILE A 154 -5.73 4.81 -20.76
C ILE A 154 -6.81 3.77 -21.05
N SER A 155 -6.53 2.87 -22.00
CA SER A 155 -7.47 1.80 -22.38
C SER A 155 -7.40 0.63 -21.39
N ASP A 156 -8.53 -0.07 -21.25
CA ASP A 156 -8.71 -1.14 -20.25
C ASP A 156 -7.69 -2.28 -20.38
N ASP A 157 -7.18 -2.56 -21.58
CA ASP A 157 -6.16 -3.58 -21.82
C ASP A 157 -4.85 -3.30 -21.06
N LYS A 158 -4.58 -2.05 -20.69
CA LYS A 158 -3.39 -1.68 -19.90
C LYS A 158 -3.47 -2.12 -18.43
N PHE A 159 -4.65 -2.51 -17.97
CA PHE A 159 -4.86 -3.06 -16.62
C PHE A 159 -4.83 -4.59 -16.60
N VAL A 160 -4.61 -5.24 -17.74
CA VAL A 160 -4.49 -6.69 -17.86
C VAL A 160 -3.01 -7.07 -17.92
N LEU A 161 -2.60 -7.96 -17.01
CA LEU A 161 -1.27 -8.56 -17.02
C LEU A 161 -1.38 -10.06 -17.30
N GLU A 162 -1.04 -10.44 -18.52
CA GLU A 162 -0.89 -11.84 -18.91
C GLU A 162 0.46 -12.39 -18.50
N GLN A 163 0.51 -13.70 -18.24
CA GLN A 163 1.75 -14.39 -17.92
C GLN A 163 2.65 -14.42 -19.17
N PRO A 164 3.86 -13.82 -19.14
CA PRO A 164 4.76 -13.90 -20.28
C PRO A 164 5.21 -15.35 -20.55
N ALA A 165 5.45 -15.67 -21.81
CA ALA A 165 5.91 -17.01 -22.20
C ALA A 165 7.25 -17.36 -21.53
N GLY A 166 7.36 -18.61 -21.05
CA GLY A 166 8.59 -19.10 -20.41
C GLY A 166 8.80 -18.67 -18.96
N THR A 167 7.91 -17.88 -18.35
CA THR A 167 8.04 -17.52 -16.93
C THR A 167 7.53 -18.61 -16.00
N LYS A 168 8.14 -18.77 -14.83
CA LYS A 168 7.69 -19.68 -13.77
C LYS A 168 6.51 -19.09 -12.99
N LEU A 169 5.35 -19.74 -13.02
CA LEU A 169 4.19 -19.38 -12.21
C LEU A 169 4.43 -19.74 -10.73
N GLN A 170 4.17 -18.80 -9.83
CA GLN A 170 4.27 -18.96 -8.38
C GLN A 170 2.98 -18.46 -7.71
N ARG A 171 2.39 -19.28 -6.84
CA ARG A 171 1.25 -18.88 -6.03
C ARG A 171 1.75 -18.47 -4.65
N VAL A 172 1.41 -17.27 -4.21
CA VAL A 172 1.91 -16.68 -2.97
C VAL A 172 0.77 -16.22 -2.06
N GLY A 173 0.99 -16.23 -0.74
CA GLY A 173 0.01 -15.79 0.25
C GLY A 173 -1.22 -16.70 0.39
N LEU A 174 -1.21 -17.91 -0.19
CA LEU A 174 -2.24 -18.92 0.03
C LEU A 174 -1.75 -19.91 1.09
N THR A 175 -2.59 -20.18 2.09
CA THR A 175 -2.43 -21.36 2.94
C THR A 175 -2.70 -22.61 2.10
N ILE A 176 -1.70 -23.48 1.93
CA ILE A 176 -1.93 -24.82 1.39
C ILE A 176 -2.79 -25.55 2.43
N PRO A 177 -3.99 -26.07 2.10
CA PRO A 177 -4.73 -26.89 3.04
C PRO A 177 -3.85 -28.07 3.44
N ALA A 178 -3.72 -28.33 4.75
CA ALA A 178 -2.99 -29.50 5.23
C ALA A 178 -3.49 -30.74 4.48
N PRO A 179 -2.61 -31.62 3.97
CA PRO A 179 -3.05 -32.84 3.30
C PRO A 179 -3.94 -33.62 4.27
N ALA A 180 -5.16 -33.98 3.83
CA ALA A 180 -6.10 -34.74 4.62
C ALA A 180 -5.40 -35.99 5.17
N SER A 181 -5.39 -36.14 6.50
CA SER A 181 -4.86 -37.33 7.14
C SER A 181 -5.62 -38.53 6.59
N LYS A 182 -4.90 -39.46 5.96
CA LYS A 182 -5.47 -40.76 5.61
C LYS A 182 -5.85 -41.43 6.94
N GLY A 183 -7.14 -41.49 7.23
CA GLY A 183 -7.65 -42.22 8.38
C GLY A 183 -7.18 -43.67 8.30
N ASN A 184 -6.57 -44.15 9.38
CA ASN A 184 -6.21 -45.56 9.49
C ASN A 184 -7.49 -46.42 9.48
N PRO A 185 -7.49 -47.58 8.79
CA PRO A 185 -8.65 -48.45 8.78
C PRO A 185 -8.87 -49.07 10.17
N PRO A 186 -10.14 -49.33 10.55
CA PRO A 186 -10.47 -49.90 11.85
C PRO A 186 -9.95 -51.34 11.97
N LYS A 187 -9.56 -51.70 13.20
CA LYS A 187 -9.18 -53.06 13.61
C LYS A 187 -10.40 -53.96 13.74
#